data_AF-A0A6L3T7C2-F1
#
_entry.id   AF-A0A6L3T7C2-F1
#
_cell.length_a   1.000
_cell.length_b   1.000
_cell.length_c   1.000
_cell.angle_alpha   90.00
_cell.angle_beta   90.00
_cell.angle_gamma   90.00
#
_symmetry.space_group_name_H-M   'P 1'
#
loop_
_entity.id
_entity.type
_entity.pdbx_description
1 polymer ?
#
loop_
_entity_poly.entity_id
_entity_poly.type
_entity_poly.pdbx_seq_one_letter_code
_entity_poly.pdbx_strand_id
1 'polypeptide(L)'
;MPSTIDPISGAIRTPEGEPLPVFPAPLSDISDRQFGRGLWGERVFTFAECEAFVSVGTIPAALQAIVDMLPDDDTGSPTERKEAVLLIKGAKAYAFANPLVEVVRVALAAQDPKWTPEYLRARWVEWAIL
;
A
#
# COMPACT_ATOMS: atom_id res chain seq x y z
N MET A 1 19.88 -33.66 64.68
CA MET A 1 19.74 -32.23 64.34
C MET A 1 19.29 -32.15 62.89
N PRO A 2 18.33 -31.27 62.56
CA PRO A 2 17.62 -31.31 61.28
C PRO A 2 18.44 -30.73 60.12
N SER A 3 18.16 -31.27 58.94
CA SER A 3 18.73 -30.93 57.64
C SER A 3 18.46 -29.47 57.25
N THR A 4 19.51 -28.74 56.86
CA THR A 4 19.39 -27.47 56.14
C THR A 4 19.70 -27.72 54.67
N ILE A 5 18.66 -27.81 53.86
CA ILE A 5 18.74 -27.65 52.41
C ILE A 5 18.20 -26.25 52.12
N ASP A 6 19.04 -25.39 51.54
CA ASP A 6 18.61 -24.27 50.72
C ASP A 6 19.74 -23.91 49.74
N PRO A 7 19.68 -24.34 48.47
CA PRO A 7 20.38 -23.63 47.41
C PRO A 7 19.54 -22.42 47.01
N ILE A 8 20.06 -21.23 47.33
CA ILE A 8 19.56 -19.94 46.86
C ILE A 8 19.42 -20.01 45.33
N SER A 9 18.17 -19.94 44.88
CA SER A 9 17.76 -19.77 43.50
C SER A 9 18.30 -18.45 42.96
N GLY A 10 19.48 -18.50 42.34
CA GLY A 10 20.04 -17.41 41.56
C GLY A 10 19.47 -17.43 40.14
N ALA A 11 18.19 -17.09 39.98
CA ALA A 11 17.63 -16.80 38.67
C ALA A 11 18.33 -15.53 38.13
N ILE A 12 19.27 -15.70 37.19
CA ILE A 12 19.72 -14.63 36.31
C ILE A 12 18.49 -14.18 35.52
N ARG A 13 17.81 -13.14 36.00
CA ARG A 13 16.84 -12.40 35.22
C ARG A 13 17.66 -11.62 34.19
N THR A 14 17.83 -12.19 33.00
CA THR A 14 18.14 -11.39 31.81
C THR A 14 17.09 -10.28 31.76
N PRO A 15 17.45 -8.99 31.78
CA PRO A 15 16.45 -7.95 31.57
C PRO A 15 15.87 -8.21 30.17
N GLU A 16 14.60 -8.59 30.15
CA GLU A 16 13.80 -8.76 28.95
C GLU A 16 14.02 -7.52 28.09
N GLY A 17 14.69 -7.71 26.96
CA GLY A 17 14.93 -6.63 26.01
C GLY A 17 13.59 -5.99 25.69
N GLU A 18 13.48 -4.68 25.90
CA GLU A 18 12.37 -3.90 25.35
C GLU A 18 12.16 -4.34 23.90
N PRO A 19 10.93 -4.69 23.49
CA PRO A 19 10.68 -5.02 22.10
C PRO A 19 11.13 -3.82 21.28
N LEU A 20 12.19 -3.99 20.49
CA LEU A 20 12.58 -2.98 19.51
C LEU A 20 11.34 -2.63 18.68
N PRO A 21 11.13 -1.35 18.33
CA PRO A 21 10.02 -0.97 17.47
C PRO A 21 10.08 -1.86 16.22
N VAL A 22 9.08 -2.72 16.06
CA VAL A 22 8.99 -3.65 14.94
C VAL A 22 8.70 -2.78 13.72
N PHE A 23 9.75 -2.34 13.04
CA PHE A 23 9.57 -1.61 11.78
C PHE A 23 8.81 -2.55 10.85
N PRO A 24 7.70 -2.08 10.27
CA PRO A 24 6.92 -2.93 9.38
C PRO A 24 7.84 -3.36 8.23
N ALA A 25 7.92 -4.67 7.97
CA ALA A 25 8.81 -5.23 6.95
C ALA A 25 8.63 -4.49 5.61
N PRO A 26 9.70 -4.27 4.82
CA PRO A 26 9.56 -3.64 3.51
C PRO A 26 8.57 -4.45 2.66
N LEU A 27 7.61 -3.76 2.05
CA LEU A 27 6.64 -4.40 1.16
C LEU A 27 7.26 -4.53 -0.23
N SER A 28 7.05 -5.69 -0.84
CA SER A 28 7.45 -5.93 -2.23
C SER A 28 6.73 -4.97 -3.17
N ASP A 29 7.43 -4.59 -4.24
CA ASP A 29 6.79 -3.95 -5.38
C ASP A 29 5.82 -4.94 -6.04
N ILE A 30 4.71 -4.43 -6.55
CA ILE A 30 3.71 -5.23 -7.28
C ILE A 30 3.60 -4.73 -8.71
N SER A 31 3.35 -5.63 -9.65
CA SER A 31 3.15 -5.28 -11.06
C SER A 31 1.86 -4.48 -11.28
N ASP A 32 1.76 -3.79 -12.42
CA ASP A 32 0.52 -3.20 -12.92
C ASP A 32 -0.64 -4.20 -12.97
N ARG A 33 -0.35 -5.44 -13.37
CA ARG A 33 -1.29 -6.55 -13.34
C ARG A 33 -1.80 -6.87 -11.95
N GLN A 34 -0.91 -6.99 -10.98
CA GLN A 34 -1.25 -7.31 -9.60
C GLN A 34 -2.07 -6.18 -8.95
N PHE A 35 -1.65 -4.93 -9.17
CA PHE A 35 -2.38 -3.76 -8.67
C PHE A 35 -3.77 -3.65 -9.28
N GLY A 36 -3.89 -3.74 -10.62
CA GLY A 36 -5.18 -3.67 -11.30
C GLY A 36 -6.13 -4.81 -10.89
N ARG A 37 -5.62 -6.04 -10.79
CA ARG A 37 -6.39 -7.20 -10.35
C ARG A 37 -6.84 -7.07 -8.88
N GLY A 38 -5.98 -6.51 -8.04
CA GLY A 38 -6.31 -6.18 -6.65
C GLY A 38 -7.46 -5.19 -6.53
N LEU A 39 -7.41 -4.09 -7.27
CA LEU A 39 -8.47 -3.07 -7.32
C LEU A 39 -9.79 -3.62 -7.89
N TRP A 40 -9.73 -4.52 -8.87
CA TRP A 40 -10.92 -5.23 -9.35
C TRP A 40 -11.52 -6.15 -8.26
N GLY A 41 -10.67 -6.87 -7.52
CA GLY A 41 -11.11 -7.70 -6.39
C GLY A 41 -11.82 -6.90 -5.30
N GLU A 42 -11.38 -5.65 -5.08
CA GLU A 42 -12.01 -4.68 -4.18
C GLU A 42 -13.23 -3.97 -4.76
N ARG A 43 -13.64 -4.31 -6.00
CA ARG A 43 -14.73 -3.69 -6.76
C ARG A 43 -14.55 -2.19 -7.02
N VAL A 44 -13.30 -1.71 -6.99
CA VAL A 44 -12.95 -0.35 -7.39
C VAL A 44 -12.99 -0.24 -8.92
N PHE A 45 -12.53 -1.29 -9.62
CA PHE A 45 -12.64 -1.40 -11.07
C PHE A 45 -13.73 -2.38 -11.46
N THR A 46 -14.36 -2.12 -12.60
CA THR A 46 -15.02 -3.15 -13.40
C THR A 46 -13.96 -4.04 -14.08
N PHE A 47 -14.38 -5.20 -14.61
CA PHE A 47 -13.47 -6.06 -15.36
C PHE A 47 -12.90 -5.36 -16.60
N ALA A 48 -13.72 -4.61 -17.34
CA ALA A 48 -13.29 -3.87 -18.53
C ALA A 48 -12.25 -2.79 -18.19
N GLU A 49 -12.43 -2.09 -17.06
CA GLU A 49 -11.45 -1.13 -16.55
C GLU A 49 -10.14 -1.79 -16.12
N CYS A 50 -10.22 -2.93 -15.44
CA CYS A 50 -9.03 -3.71 -15.10
C CYS A 50 -8.28 -4.14 -16.35
N GLU A 51 -8.96 -4.69 -17.35
CA GLU A 51 -8.37 -5.12 -18.62
C GLU A 51 -7.73 -3.95 -19.37
N ALA A 52 -8.41 -2.81 -19.48
CA ALA A 52 -7.88 -1.61 -20.13
C ALA A 52 -6.64 -1.06 -19.40
N PHE A 53 -6.65 -1.09 -18.07
CA PHE A 53 -5.51 -0.69 -17.25
C PHE A 53 -4.28 -1.56 -17.52
N VAL A 54 -4.43 -2.89 -17.50
CA VAL A 54 -3.29 -3.80 -17.66
C VAL A 54 -2.81 -4.00 -19.10
N SER A 55 -3.69 -3.79 -20.10
CA SER A 55 -3.36 -4.09 -21.50
C SER A 55 -2.78 -2.88 -22.24
N VAL A 56 -3.49 -1.76 -22.24
CA VAL A 56 -3.16 -0.56 -23.04
C VAL A 56 -2.61 0.58 -22.19
N GLY A 57 -2.57 0.43 -20.85
CA GLY A 57 -2.15 1.50 -19.95
C GLY A 57 -3.14 2.67 -19.93
N THR A 58 -4.41 2.41 -20.26
CA THR A 58 -5.47 3.42 -20.17
C THR A 58 -5.81 3.64 -18.72
N ILE A 59 -6.00 4.90 -18.33
CA ILE A 59 -6.44 5.26 -16.98
C ILE A 59 -7.94 4.92 -16.86
N PRO A 60 -8.34 3.99 -15.99
CA PRO A 60 -9.76 3.70 -15.73
C PRO A 60 -10.51 4.94 -15.26
N ALA A 61 -11.81 5.02 -15.53
CA ALA A 61 -12.62 6.17 -15.14
C ALA A 61 -12.55 6.42 -13.63
N ALA A 62 -12.54 5.34 -12.83
CA ALA A 62 -12.33 5.42 -11.39
C ALA A 62 -11.01 6.10 -11.00
N LEU A 63 -9.89 5.78 -11.67
CA LEU A 63 -8.60 6.46 -11.42
C LEU A 63 -8.57 7.86 -12.01
N GLN A 64 -9.19 8.08 -13.17
CA GLN A 64 -9.23 9.40 -13.80
C GLN A 64 -9.97 10.39 -12.90
N ALA A 65 -11.08 9.99 -12.29
CA ALA A 65 -11.80 10.82 -11.33
C ALA A 65 -10.93 11.21 -10.12
N ILE A 66 -10.03 10.32 -9.67
CA ILE A 66 -9.07 10.59 -8.60
C ILE A 66 -8.01 11.61 -9.07
N VAL A 67 -7.44 11.36 -10.25
CA VAL A 67 -6.44 12.24 -10.87
C VAL A 67 -7.01 13.64 -11.10
N ASP A 68 -8.27 13.75 -11.48
CA ASP A 68 -8.94 15.03 -11.74
C ASP A 68 -9.13 15.86 -10.46
N MET A 69 -9.08 15.25 -9.27
CA MET A 69 -9.08 15.99 -8.00
C MET A 69 -7.72 16.62 -7.66
N LEU A 70 -6.64 16.19 -8.32
CA LEU A 70 -5.31 16.74 -8.07
C LEU A 70 -5.19 18.16 -8.63
N PRO A 71 -4.40 19.02 -7.96
CA PRO A 71 -4.05 20.33 -8.47
C PRO A 71 -3.46 20.23 -9.87
N ASP A 72 -3.93 21.11 -10.74
CA ASP A 72 -3.45 21.22 -12.10
C ASP A 72 -3.40 22.68 -12.52
N ASP A 73 -2.45 22.97 -13.40
CA ASP A 73 -2.31 24.27 -14.05
C ASP A 73 -2.06 24.04 -15.54
N ASP A 74 -2.47 25.02 -16.34
CA ASP A 74 -2.34 24.94 -17.80
C ASP A 74 -1.00 25.53 -18.30
N THR A 75 0.00 25.64 -17.42
CA THR A 75 1.24 26.40 -17.71
C THR A 75 2.30 25.59 -18.44
N GLY A 76 2.00 24.35 -18.85
CA GLY A 76 2.96 23.43 -19.45
C GLY A 76 4.02 22.87 -18.48
N SER A 77 4.01 23.30 -17.21
CA SER A 77 4.88 22.78 -16.15
C SER A 77 4.37 21.43 -15.61
N PRO A 78 5.22 20.59 -15.01
CA PRO A 78 4.78 19.41 -14.25
C PRO A 78 3.87 19.84 -13.10
N THR A 79 2.69 19.23 -13.05
CA THR A 79 1.69 19.40 -11.98
C THR A 79 1.45 18.03 -11.36
N GLU A 80 0.93 17.98 -10.13
CA GLU A 80 0.59 16.71 -9.47
C GLU A 80 -0.33 15.86 -10.35
N ARG A 81 -1.30 16.50 -11.04
CA ARG A 81 -2.16 15.81 -12.00
C ARG A 81 -1.37 15.22 -13.18
N LYS A 82 -0.52 16.01 -13.84
CA LYS A 82 0.25 15.54 -15.01
C LYS A 82 1.22 14.42 -14.63
N GLU A 83 1.87 14.52 -13.48
CA GLU A 83 2.75 13.49 -12.96
C GLU A 83 1.98 12.20 -12.64
N ALA A 84 0.80 12.31 -12.02
CA ALA A 84 -0.05 11.14 -11.76
C ALA A 84 -0.48 10.44 -13.06
N VAL A 85 -0.89 11.21 -14.09
CA VAL A 85 -1.23 10.64 -15.42
C VAL A 85 -0.06 9.88 -16.02
N LEU A 86 1.14 10.45 -15.99
CA LEU A 86 2.34 9.82 -16.55
C LEU A 86 2.75 8.57 -15.77
N LEU A 87 2.69 8.62 -14.44
CA LEU A 87 2.98 7.48 -13.57
C LEU A 87 1.98 6.35 -13.79
N ILE A 88 0.69 6.65 -13.91
CA ILE A 88 -0.34 5.63 -14.18
C ILE A 88 -0.10 4.96 -15.54
N LYS A 89 0.13 5.76 -16.59
CA LYS A 89 0.30 5.24 -17.97
C LYS A 89 1.61 4.47 -18.18
N GLY A 90 2.67 4.86 -17.47
CA GLY A 90 4.03 4.34 -17.69
C GLY A 90 4.49 3.27 -16.69
N ALA A 91 3.84 3.14 -15.53
CA ALA A 91 4.31 2.23 -14.50
C ALA A 91 4.06 0.76 -14.87
N LYS A 92 5.12 -0.04 -14.78
CA LYS A 92 5.07 -1.51 -14.88
C LYS A 92 5.15 -2.20 -13.52
N ALA A 93 5.61 -1.47 -12.52
CA ALA A 93 5.61 -1.86 -11.13
C ALA A 93 5.27 -0.65 -10.26
N TYR A 94 4.61 -0.92 -9.15
CA TYR A 94 4.26 0.04 -8.12
C TYR A 94 4.95 -0.39 -6.84
N ALA A 95 5.74 0.51 -6.26
CA ALA A 95 6.19 0.39 -4.88
C ALA A 95 5.06 0.85 -3.95
N PHE A 96 4.94 0.26 -2.76
CA PHE A 96 3.95 0.73 -1.77
C PHE A 96 4.17 2.21 -1.39
N ALA A 97 5.43 2.65 -1.38
CA ALA A 97 5.82 4.03 -1.12
C ALA A 97 5.64 4.97 -2.33
N ASN A 98 5.11 4.49 -3.46
CA ASN A 98 4.87 5.32 -4.63
C ASN A 98 3.81 6.40 -4.30
N PRO A 99 4.07 7.69 -4.56
CA PRO A 99 3.11 8.77 -4.27
C PRO A 99 1.71 8.53 -4.85
N LEU A 100 1.63 7.90 -6.03
CA LEU A 100 0.36 7.58 -6.66
C LEU A 100 -0.49 6.60 -5.84
N VAL A 101 0.15 5.63 -5.18
CA VAL A 101 -0.53 4.64 -4.34
C VAL A 101 -1.22 5.33 -3.18
N GLU A 102 -0.56 6.33 -2.59
CA GLU A 102 -1.13 7.14 -1.52
C GLU A 102 -2.26 8.05 -2.02
N VAL A 103 -2.10 8.69 -3.18
CA VAL A 103 -3.16 9.50 -3.81
C VAL A 103 -4.42 8.66 -4.05
N VAL A 104 -4.26 7.46 -4.63
CA VAL A 104 -5.37 6.53 -4.86
C VAL A 104 -6.02 6.14 -3.54
N ARG A 105 -5.23 5.83 -2.51
CA ARG A 105 -5.74 5.50 -1.17
C ARG A 105 -6.57 6.63 -0.57
N VAL A 106 -6.05 7.87 -0.59
CA VAL A 106 -6.73 9.04 -0.03
C VAL A 106 -8.06 9.28 -0.73
N ALA A 107 -8.09 9.18 -2.06
CA ALA A 107 -9.31 9.41 -2.81
C ALA A 107 -10.33 8.28 -2.65
N LEU A 108 -9.88 7.04 -2.49
CA LEU A 108 -10.76 5.93 -2.10
C LEU A 108 -11.28 6.10 -0.66
N ALA A 109 -10.45 6.61 0.25
CA ALA A 109 -10.83 6.89 1.64
C ALA A 109 -11.90 7.99 1.75
N ALA A 110 -11.91 8.94 0.81
CA ALA A 110 -12.95 9.96 0.71
C ALA A 110 -14.34 9.38 0.34
N GLN A 111 -14.37 8.22 -0.33
CA GLN A 111 -15.60 7.52 -0.71
C GLN A 111 -15.98 6.43 0.30
N ASP A 112 -14.98 5.70 0.80
CA ASP A 112 -15.14 4.61 1.76
C ASP A 112 -14.02 4.69 2.82
N PRO A 113 -14.33 5.04 4.08
CA PRO A 113 -13.34 5.20 5.15
C PRO A 113 -12.52 3.94 5.47
N LYS A 114 -12.88 2.76 4.92
CA LYS A 114 -12.10 1.53 5.10
C LYS A 114 -10.66 1.64 4.55
N TRP A 115 -10.41 2.56 3.60
CA TRP A 115 -9.13 2.72 2.93
C TRP A 115 -8.08 3.43 3.80
N THR A 116 -7.82 2.88 4.98
CA THR A 116 -6.74 3.34 5.86
C THR A 116 -5.37 2.87 5.34
N PRO A 117 -4.26 3.48 5.76
CA PRO A 117 -2.91 3.01 5.42
C PRO A 117 -2.69 1.53 5.79
N GLU A 118 -3.24 1.08 6.93
CA GLU A 118 -3.14 -0.29 7.43
C GLU A 118 -3.94 -1.26 6.56
N TYR A 119 -5.14 -0.85 6.12
CA TYR A 119 -5.95 -1.65 5.21
C TYR A 119 -5.26 -1.84 3.87
N LEU A 120 -4.77 -0.74 3.25
CA LEU A 120 -4.05 -0.83 1.99
C LEU A 120 -2.80 -1.70 2.13
N ARG A 121 -2.06 -1.55 3.23
CA ARG A 121 -0.90 -2.39 3.52
C ARG A 121 -1.25 -3.87 3.58
N ALA A 122 -2.35 -4.25 4.22
CA ALA A 122 -2.81 -5.63 4.26
C ALA A 122 -3.18 -6.15 2.87
N ARG A 123 -3.91 -5.36 2.08
CA ARG A 123 -4.24 -5.69 0.68
C ARG A 123 -3.00 -5.83 -0.18
N TRP A 124 -1.98 -4.99 0.03
CA TRP A 124 -0.73 -5.03 -0.72
C TRP A 124 0.00 -6.36 -0.59
N VAL A 125 0.03 -6.93 0.62
CA VAL A 125 0.62 -8.25 0.89
C VAL A 125 -0.14 -9.35 0.13
N GLU A 126 -1.47 -9.24 0.05
CA GLU A 126 -2.31 -10.17 -0.71
C GLU A 126 -2.14 -9.99 -2.23
N TRP A 127 -1.99 -8.77 -2.70
CA TRP A 127 -1.84 -8.49 -4.13
C TRP A 127 -0.47 -8.89 -4.66
N ALA A 128 0.57 -8.86 -3.83
CA ALA A 128 1.91 -9.29 -4.19
C ALA A 128 2.02 -10.78 -4.57
N ILE A 129 1.02 -11.60 -4.20
CA ILE A 129 0.95 -13.03 -4.53
C ILE A 129 -0.03 -13.37 -5.66
N LEU A 130 -0.67 -12.36 -6.28
CA LEU A 130 -1.58 -12.52 -7.43
C LEU A 130 -0.86 -12.71 -8.76
#